data_AF-A0A7J5F2J6-F1
#
_entry.id   AF-A0A7J5F2J6-F1
#
_cell.length_a   1.000
_cell.length_b   1.000
_cell.length_c   1.000
_cell.angle_alpha   90.00
_cell.angle_beta   90.00
_cell.angle_gamma   90.00
#
_symmetry.space_group_name_H-M   'P 1'
#
loop_
_entity.id
_entity.type
_entity.pdbx_description
1 polymer ?
#
loop_
_entity_poly.entity_id
_entity_poly.type
_entity_poly.pdbx_seq_one_letter_code
_entity_poly.pdbx_strand_id
1 'polypeptide(L)'
;MTSVRGLWHALKELPLKYPAVLSAYIIYGYLFMVMIRFFIIARSQTLSFYDIFEIFDAVPFLWMLAMMLVKVIEMRTMLHESEKSRLLGEQELEIRKTQVGTMREVVLGMQHHINNPLAIITLTLQKIKRTEPMSPGLAEGMERLEHETQRITQVLKDYGTTRDYDTEEIGRTDAVMAMPHRPPERNEHERTDA
;
A
#
# COMPACT_ATOMS: atom_id res chain seq x y z
N MET A 1 17.63 -42.98 -11.11
CA MET A 1 18.47 -41.75 -11.21
C MET A 1 17.67 -40.42 -11.16
N THR A 2 16.37 -40.42 -10.84
CA THR A 2 15.53 -39.19 -10.76
C THR A 2 15.44 -38.58 -9.36
N SER A 3 15.72 -39.34 -8.29
CA SER A 3 15.54 -38.88 -6.90
C SER A 3 16.56 -37.83 -6.44
N VAL A 4 17.76 -37.80 -7.03
CA VAL A 4 18.85 -36.89 -6.60
C VAL A 4 18.62 -35.46 -7.07
N ARG A 5 18.02 -35.28 -8.26
CA ARG A 5 17.69 -33.93 -8.79
C ARG A 5 16.56 -33.26 -8.01
N GLY A 6 15.55 -34.02 -7.58
CA GLY A 6 14.46 -33.50 -6.73
C GLY A 6 14.96 -33.08 -5.35
N LEU A 7 15.86 -33.88 -4.74
CA LEU A 7 16.49 -33.54 -3.46
C LEU A 7 17.33 -32.25 -3.58
N TRP A 8 18.04 -32.05 -4.70
CA TRP A 8 18.87 -30.86 -4.94
C TRP A 8 18.06 -29.57 -5.10
N HIS A 9 16.86 -29.65 -5.70
CA HIS A 9 15.94 -28.51 -5.77
C HIS A 9 15.34 -28.17 -4.41
N ALA A 10 14.90 -29.17 -3.64
CA ALA A 10 14.41 -28.97 -2.28
C ALA A 10 15.49 -28.37 -1.36
N LEU A 11 16.75 -28.82 -1.49
CA LEU A 11 17.89 -28.25 -0.78
C LEU A 11 18.23 -26.81 -1.20
N LYS A 12 17.91 -26.39 -2.42
CA LYS A 12 18.07 -25.00 -2.88
C LYS A 12 16.94 -24.09 -2.42
N GLU A 13 15.75 -24.63 -2.19
CA GLU A 13 14.58 -23.85 -1.71
C GLU A 13 14.56 -23.68 -0.20
N LEU A 14 15.13 -24.63 0.56
CA LEU A 14 15.29 -24.54 2.02
C LEU A 14 16.04 -23.28 2.52
N PRO A 15 17.20 -22.88 1.96
CA PRO A 15 17.89 -21.66 2.38
C PRO A 15 17.11 -20.39 2.03
N LEU A 16 16.27 -20.43 0.98
CA LEU A 16 15.39 -19.33 0.63
C LEU A 16 14.21 -19.20 1.61
N LYS A 17 13.68 -20.33 2.10
CA LYS A 17 12.47 -20.37 2.92
C LYS A 17 12.74 -20.26 4.43
N TYR A 18 13.87 -20.79 4.90
CA TYR A 18 14.25 -20.79 6.32
C TYR A 18 15.75 -20.54 6.52
N PRO A 19 16.23 -19.31 6.24
CA PRO A 19 17.64 -18.94 6.39
C PRO A 19 18.17 -19.14 7.82
N ALA A 20 17.32 -18.93 8.84
CA ALA A 20 17.66 -19.16 10.24
C ALA A 20 17.91 -20.64 10.59
N VAL A 21 17.20 -21.55 9.94
CA VAL A 21 17.38 -23.00 10.16
C VAL A 21 18.70 -23.45 9.53
N LEU A 22 19.03 -22.94 8.34
CA LEU A 22 20.30 -23.22 7.69
C LEU A 22 21.49 -22.71 8.52
N SER A 23 21.41 -21.49 9.05
CA SER A 23 22.47 -20.94 9.90
C SER A 23 22.64 -21.75 11.18
N ALA A 24 21.54 -22.19 11.79
CA ALA A 24 21.59 -23.09 12.94
C ALA A 24 22.35 -24.38 12.61
N TYR A 25 22.04 -25.03 11.48
CA TYR A 25 22.76 -26.24 11.05
C TYR A 25 24.26 -26.00 10.82
N ILE A 26 24.64 -24.87 10.22
CA ILE A 26 26.06 -24.52 9.99
C ILE A 26 26.77 -24.28 11.33
N ILE A 27 26.15 -23.55 12.24
CA ILE A 27 26.70 -23.26 13.58
C ILE A 27 26.85 -24.56 14.38
N TYR A 28 25.81 -25.40 14.46
CA TYR A 28 25.84 -26.66 15.20
C TYR A 28 26.83 -27.67 14.59
N GLY A 29 26.88 -27.76 13.26
CA GLY A 29 27.81 -28.65 12.57
C GLY A 29 29.27 -28.26 12.82
N TYR A 30 29.57 -26.96 12.82
CA TYR A 30 30.90 -26.47 13.16
C TYR A 30 31.24 -26.71 14.64
N LEU A 31 30.32 -26.38 15.56
CA LEU A 31 30.51 -26.61 17.00
C LEU A 31 30.80 -28.09 17.29
N PHE A 32 30.11 -28.99 16.60
CA PHE A 32 30.33 -30.43 16.68
C PHE A 32 31.75 -30.83 16.23
N MET A 33 32.22 -30.30 15.10
CA MET A 33 33.59 -30.54 14.61
C MET A 33 34.66 -30.01 15.58
N VAL A 34 34.44 -28.83 16.16
CA VAL A 34 35.31 -28.25 17.19
C VAL A 34 35.34 -29.13 18.44
N MET A 35 34.18 -29.59 18.90
CA MET A 35 34.07 -30.50 20.06
C MET A 35 34.84 -31.81 19.83
N ILE A 36 34.74 -32.41 18.63
CA ILE A 36 35.53 -33.61 18.29
C ILE A 36 37.02 -33.32 18.34
N ARG A 37 37.47 -32.22 17.71
CA ARG A 37 38.89 -31.86 17.65
C ARG A 37 39.46 -31.57 19.04
N PHE A 38 38.69 -30.89 19.88
CA PHE A 38 39.01 -30.66 21.28
C PHE A 38 39.14 -31.98 22.06
N PHE A 39 38.19 -32.90 21.90
CA PHE A 39 38.23 -34.22 22.57
C PHE A 39 39.46 -35.05 22.17
N ILE A 40 39.87 -34.99 20.91
CA ILE A 40 41.06 -35.69 20.42
C ILE A 40 42.32 -35.11 21.09
N ILE A 41 42.46 -33.78 21.14
CA ILE A 41 43.63 -33.09 21.69
C ILE A 41 43.70 -33.22 23.21
N ALA A 42 42.58 -33.06 23.91
CA ALA A 42 42.47 -33.20 25.36
C ALA A 42 42.82 -34.61 25.85
N ARG A 43 42.66 -35.63 25.00
CA ARG A 43 43.06 -37.00 25.29
C ARG A 43 44.56 -37.24 25.08
N SER A 44 45.25 -36.45 24.27
CA SER A 44 46.63 -36.72 23.84
C SER A 44 47.73 -35.94 24.56
N GLN A 45 47.48 -34.75 25.14
CA GLN A 45 48.53 -33.90 25.77
C GLN A 45 48.01 -32.97 26.89
N THR A 46 48.92 -32.42 27.70
CA THR A 46 48.66 -31.27 28.59
C THR A 46 48.38 -30.02 27.76
N LEU A 47 47.14 -29.53 27.83
CA LEU A 47 46.64 -28.39 27.04
C LEU A 47 47.49 -27.12 27.24
N SER A 48 48.10 -26.62 26.17
CA SER A 48 48.64 -25.26 26.14
C SER A 48 47.50 -24.28 25.83
N PHE A 49 47.55 -23.09 26.43
CA PHE A 49 46.58 -22.02 26.13
C PHE A 49 46.55 -21.64 24.65
N TYR A 50 47.65 -21.84 23.92
CA TYR A 50 47.75 -21.56 22.49
C TYR A 50 46.86 -22.48 21.64
N ASP A 51 46.81 -23.77 21.99
CA ASP A 51 45.99 -24.76 21.26
C ASP A 51 44.50 -24.45 21.43
N ILE A 52 44.10 -23.89 22.58
CA ILE A 52 42.73 -23.46 22.82
C ILE A 52 42.36 -22.31 21.87
N PHE A 53 43.21 -21.28 21.74
CA PHE A 53 42.95 -20.18 20.81
C PHE A 53 42.87 -20.65 19.34
N GLU A 54 43.73 -21.57 18.92
CA GLU A 54 43.70 -22.12 17.56
C GLU A 54 42.41 -22.91 17.27
N ILE A 55 41.87 -23.61 18.26
CA ILE A 55 40.61 -24.36 18.13
C ILE A 55 39.40 -23.41 18.06
N PHE A 56 39.45 -22.26 18.74
CA PHE A 56 38.34 -21.32 18.85
C PHE A 56 38.38 -20.14 17.86
N ASP A 57 39.39 -20.06 16.98
CA ASP A 57 39.58 -18.95 16.03
C ASP A 57 38.37 -18.70 15.09
N ALA A 58 37.58 -19.73 14.76
CA ALA A 58 36.40 -19.50 13.92
C ALA A 58 35.13 -19.07 14.68
N VAL A 59 35.13 -19.00 16.01
CA VAL A 59 34.00 -18.46 16.79
C VAL A 59 33.67 -17.00 16.43
N PRO A 60 34.65 -16.06 16.38
CA PRO A 60 34.36 -14.70 15.91
C PRO A 60 33.84 -14.66 14.47
N PHE A 61 34.33 -15.55 13.59
CA PHE A 61 33.83 -15.65 12.22
C PHE A 61 32.37 -16.14 12.16
N LEU A 62 32.01 -17.14 12.96
CA LEU A 62 30.64 -17.62 13.10
C LEU A 62 29.70 -16.57 13.66
N TRP A 63 30.16 -15.78 14.62
CA TRP A 63 29.39 -14.68 15.17
C TRP A 63 29.12 -13.59 14.12
N MET A 64 30.14 -13.23 13.33
CA MET A 64 29.97 -12.28 12.21
C MET A 64 29.00 -12.82 11.15
N LEU A 65 29.08 -14.12 10.82
CA LEU A 65 28.19 -14.77 9.86
C LEU A 65 26.74 -14.79 10.36
N ALA A 66 26.52 -15.03 11.66
CA ALA A 66 25.20 -14.94 12.28
C ALA A 66 24.63 -13.51 12.21
N MET A 67 25.44 -12.49 12.51
CA MET A 67 25.06 -11.08 12.39
C MET A 67 24.66 -10.71 10.95
N MET A 68 25.44 -11.16 9.96
CA MET A 68 25.14 -10.94 8.55
C MET A 68 23.80 -11.57 8.15
N LEU A 69 23.53 -12.79 8.63
CA LEU A 69 22.27 -13.50 8.37
C LEU A 69 21.05 -12.79 8.97
N VAL A 70 21.15 -12.33 10.22
CA VAL A 70 20.09 -11.55 10.87
C VAL A 70 19.78 -10.30 10.03
N LYS A 71 20.81 -9.60 9.55
CA LYS A 71 20.64 -8.42 8.70
C LYS A 71 19.95 -8.73 7.36
N VAL A 72 20.26 -9.85 6.73
CA VAL A 72 19.59 -10.28 5.50
C VAL A 72 18.11 -10.61 5.74
N ILE A 73 17.80 -11.24 6.87
CA ILE A 73 16.41 -11.55 7.25
C ILE A 73 15.63 -10.26 7.49
N GLU A 74 16.18 -9.36 8.32
CA GLU A 74 15.59 -8.06 8.64
C GLU A 74 15.31 -7.23 7.37
N MET A 75 16.26 -7.21 6.43
CA MET A 75 16.09 -6.50 5.16
C MET A 75 14.96 -7.10 4.31
N ARG A 76 14.86 -8.43 4.23
CA ARG A 76 13.78 -9.09 3.49
C ARG A 76 12.41 -8.87 4.12
N THR A 77 12.31 -8.91 5.45
CA THR A 77 11.05 -8.65 6.15
C THR A 77 10.59 -7.21 5.93
N MET A 78 11.52 -6.26 5.99
CA MET A 78 11.22 -4.84 5.74
C MET A 78 10.77 -4.61 4.28
N LEU A 79 11.40 -5.27 3.32
CA LEU A 79 10.98 -5.25 1.91
C LEU A 79 9.56 -5.81 1.73
N HIS A 80 9.27 -6.98 2.31
CA HIS A 80 7.94 -7.59 2.20
C HIS A 80 6.84 -6.76 2.87
N GLU A 81 7.14 -6.17 4.03
CA GLU A 81 6.19 -5.32 4.75
C GLU A 81 5.91 -4.02 4.00
N SER A 82 6.94 -3.41 3.41
CA SER A 82 6.78 -2.21 2.59
C SER A 82 6.02 -2.48 1.29
N GLU A 83 6.30 -3.59 0.60
CA GLU A 83 5.54 -4.01 -0.58
C GLU A 83 4.07 -4.29 -0.24
N LYS A 84 3.82 -5.01 0.86
CA LYS A 84 2.45 -5.31 1.31
C LYS A 84 1.68 -4.04 1.67
N SER A 85 2.31 -3.12 2.40
CA SER A 85 1.71 -1.82 2.75
C SER A 85 1.38 -1.02 1.50
N ARG A 86 2.30 -1.00 0.52
CA ARG A 86 2.08 -0.31 -0.77
C ARG A 86 0.90 -0.89 -1.53
N LEU A 87 0.81 -2.22 -1.63
CA LEU A 87 -0.30 -2.90 -2.31
C LEU A 87 -1.65 -2.63 -1.64
N LEU A 88 -1.70 -2.60 -0.30
CA LEU A 88 -2.92 -2.26 0.43
C LEU A 88 -3.33 -0.80 0.19
N GLY A 89 -2.37 0.12 0.16
CA GLY A 89 -2.62 1.52 -0.20
C GLY A 89 -3.13 1.67 -1.63
N GLU A 90 -2.50 1.00 -2.60
CA GLU A 90 -2.94 0.98 -4.00
C GLU A 90 -4.37 0.43 -4.13
N GLN A 91 -4.72 -0.63 -3.40
CA GLN A 91 -6.06 -1.21 -3.41
C GLN A 91 -7.11 -0.28 -2.80
N GLU A 92 -6.82 0.38 -1.68
CA GLU A 92 -7.74 1.34 -1.07
C GLU A 92 -7.99 2.54 -2.00
N LEU A 93 -6.95 3.02 -2.67
CA LEU A 93 -7.04 4.09 -3.66
C LEU A 93 -7.91 3.69 -4.85
N GLU A 94 -7.74 2.48 -5.38
CA GLU A 94 -8.55 1.97 -6.48
C GLU A 94 -10.04 1.92 -6.08
N ILE A 95 -10.36 1.42 -4.89
CA ILE A 95 -11.73 1.37 -4.38
C ILE A 95 -12.33 2.78 -4.26
N ARG A 96 -11.59 3.74 -3.69
CA ARG A 96 -12.06 5.12 -3.57
C ARG A 96 -12.30 5.75 -4.94
N LYS A 97 -11.39 5.53 -5.88
CA LYS A 97 -11.53 6.01 -7.26
C LYS A 97 -12.78 5.44 -7.94
N THR A 98 -13.04 4.14 -7.77
CA THR A 98 -14.26 3.51 -8.29
C THR A 98 -15.51 4.09 -7.63
N GLN A 99 -15.53 4.25 -6.31
CA GLN A 99 -16.68 4.84 -5.60
C GLN A 99 -17.00 6.25 -6.08
N VAL A 100 -15.98 7.08 -6.24
CA VAL A 100 -16.11 8.45 -6.77
C VAL A 100 -16.64 8.43 -8.21
N GLY A 101 -16.10 7.54 -9.06
CA GLY A 101 -16.57 7.37 -10.44
C GLY A 101 -18.04 6.95 -10.52
N THR A 102 -18.45 5.94 -9.74
CA THR A 102 -19.85 5.50 -9.67
C THR A 102 -20.76 6.60 -9.14
N MET A 103 -20.33 7.35 -8.13
CA MET A 103 -21.13 8.47 -7.60
C MET A 103 -21.34 9.54 -8.67
N ARG A 104 -20.34 9.81 -9.51
CA ARG A 104 -20.45 10.75 -10.64
C ARG A 104 -21.48 10.28 -11.66
N GLU A 105 -21.44 9.01 -12.05
CA GLU A 105 -22.43 8.43 -12.97
C GLU A 105 -23.85 8.52 -12.42
N VAL A 106 -24.03 8.24 -11.12
CA VAL A 106 -25.33 8.37 -10.44
C VAL A 106 -25.82 9.82 -10.46
N VAL A 107 -24.94 10.79 -10.18
CA VAL A 107 -25.29 12.22 -10.20
C VAL A 107 -25.70 12.66 -11.61
N LEU A 108 -24.94 12.28 -12.64
CA LEU A 108 -25.27 12.60 -14.03
C LEU A 108 -26.60 11.97 -14.45
N GLY A 109 -26.83 10.72 -14.07
CA GLY A 109 -28.11 10.04 -14.28
C GLY A 109 -29.27 10.77 -13.59
N MET A 110 -29.11 11.12 -12.31
CA MET A 110 -30.09 11.91 -11.56
C MET A 110 -30.36 13.26 -12.22
N GLN A 111 -29.32 13.97 -12.67
CA GLN A 111 -29.45 15.26 -13.33
C GLN A 111 -30.31 15.16 -14.59
N HIS A 112 -30.08 14.15 -15.42
CA HIS A 112 -30.89 13.90 -16.61
C HIS A 112 -32.35 13.55 -16.25
N HIS A 113 -32.55 12.67 -15.27
CA HIS A 113 -33.89 12.26 -14.82
C HIS A 113 -34.69 13.38 -14.16
N ILE A 114 -34.05 14.36 -13.53
CA ILE A 114 -34.69 15.53 -12.92
C ILE A 114 -34.90 16.65 -13.94
N ASN A 115 -33.97 16.86 -14.87
CA ASN A 115 -34.10 17.91 -15.89
C ASN A 115 -35.31 17.69 -16.81
N ASN A 116 -35.61 16.43 -17.19
CA ASN A 116 -36.75 16.11 -18.05
C ASN A 116 -38.12 16.58 -17.48
N PRO A 117 -38.52 16.22 -16.25
CA PRO A 117 -39.76 16.70 -15.66
C PRO A 117 -39.74 18.22 -15.43
N LEU A 118 -38.61 18.84 -15.04
CA LEU A 118 -38.53 20.29 -14.91
C LEU A 118 -38.79 21.00 -16.24
N ALA A 119 -38.23 20.50 -17.35
CA ALA A 119 -38.50 21.03 -18.69
C ALA A 119 -39.98 20.94 -19.07
N ILE A 120 -40.65 19.82 -18.74
CA ILE A 120 -42.09 19.64 -18.97
C ILE A 120 -42.90 20.65 -18.13
N ILE A 121 -42.54 20.87 -16.87
CA ILE A 121 -43.19 21.86 -15.99
C ILE A 121 -43.04 23.26 -16.59
N THR A 122 -41.83 23.66 -16.99
CA THR A 122 -41.58 24.97 -17.60
C THR A 122 -42.36 25.16 -18.90
N LEU A 123 -42.36 24.17 -19.79
CA LEU A 123 -43.14 24.20 -21.04
C LEU A 123 -44.64 24.34 -20.77
N THR A 124 -45.16 23.62 -19.78
CA THR A 124 -46.56 23.66 -19.40
C THR A 124 -46.94 25.02 -18.81
N LEU A 125 -46.11 25.57 -17.93
CA LEU A 125 -46.27 26.92 -17.38
C LEU A 125 -46.32 27.98 -18.48
N GLN A 126 -45.38 27.94 -19.42
CA GLN A 126 -45.33 28.88 -20.55
C GLN A 126 -46.56 28.77 -21.46
N LYS A 127 -47.05 27.55 -21.68
CA LYS A 127 -48.27 27.31 -22.46
C LYS A 127 -49.49 27.93 -21.78
N ILE A 128 -49.67 27.69 -20.49
CA ILE A 128 -50.80 28.25 -19.72
C ILE A 128 -50.73 29.79 -19.72
N LYS A 129 -49.54 30.38 -19.57
CA LYS A 129 -49.26 31.83 -19.66
C LYS A 129 -49.65 32.47 -20.98
N ARG A 130 -49.61 31.72 -22.08
CA ARG A 130 -49.97 32.22 -23.42
C ARG A 130 -51.43 32.01 -23.79
N THR A 131 -52.12 31.05 -23.18
CA THR A 131 -53.42 30.57 -23.69
C THR A 131 -54.61 31.07 -22.88
N GLU A 132 -54.43 31.38 -21.59
CA GLU A 132 -55.54 31.77 -20.71
C GLU A 132 -55.40 33.18 -20.12
N PRO A 133 -56.48 33.97 -20.03
CA PRO A 133 -56.50 35.21 -19.27
C PRO A 133 -56.36 34.88 -17.77
N MET A 134 -55.18 35.15 -17.21
CA MET A 134 -54.87 34.79 -15.83
C MET A 134 -55.53 35.71 -14.82
N SER A 135 -56.10 35.12 -13.76
CA SER A 135 -56.39 35.86 -12.55
C SER A 135 -55.09 36.31 -11.86
N PRO A 136 -55.09 37.43 -11.13
CA PRO A 136 -53.88 37.96 -10.50
C PRO A 136 -53.18 36.94 -9.58
N GLY A 137 -53.95 36.16 -8.81
CA GLY A 137 -53.41 35.13 -7.92
C GLY A 137 -52.83 33.91 -8.65
N LEU A 138 -53.37 33.56 -9.83
CA LEU A 138 -52.83 32.47 -10.65
C LEU A 138 -51.50 32.87 -11.31
N ALA A 139 -51.40 34.13 -11.76
CA ALA A 139 -50.17 34.68 -12.33
C ALA A 139 -49.01 34.68 -11.31
N GLU A 140 -49.27 35.12 -10.08
CA GLU A 140 -48.26 35.13 -8.99
C GLU A 140 -47.82 33.70 -8.61
N GLY A 141 -48.76 32.74 -8.54
CA GLY A 141 -48.45 31.35 -8.27
C GLY A 141 -47.58 30.70 -9.35
N MET A 142 -47.83 31.04 -10.62
CA MET A 142 -47.05 30.53 -11.74
C MET A 142 -45.65 31.14 -11.82
N GLU A 143 -45.50 32.43 -11.50
CA GLU A 143 -44.20 33.09 -11.40
C GLU A 143 -43.35 32.47 -10.28
N ARG A 144 -43.96 32.18 -9.12
CA ARG A 144 -43.27 31.42 -8.05
C ARG A 144 -42.85 30.03 -8.50
N LEU A 145 -43.71 29.31 -9.23
CA LEU A 145 -43.38 27.97 -9.71
C LEU A 145 -42.24 27.99 -10.74
N GLU A 146 -42.22 28.98 -11.63
CA GLU A 146 -41.15 29.20 -12.60
C GLU A 146 -39.82 29.52 -11.88
N HIS A 147 -39.86 30.40 -10.88
CA HIS A 147 -38.70 30.74 -10.05
C HIS A 147 -38.12 29.51 -9.31
N GLU A 148 -38.96 28.72 -8.64
CA GLU A 148 -38.49 27.52 -7.94
C GLU A 148 -37.94 26.45 -8.90
N THR A 149 -38.55 26.30 -10.09
CA THR A 149 -38.07 25.38 -11.13
C THR A 149 -36.68 25.79 -11.64
N GLN A 150 -36.46 27.10 -11.87
CA GLN A 150 -35.15 27.64 -12.25
C GLN A 150 -34.13 27.47 -11.12
N ARG A 151 -34.54 27.73 -9.87
CA ARG A 151 -33.68 27.57 -8.70
C ARG A 151 -33.23 26.11 -8.53
N ILE A 152 -34.14 25.14 -8.67
CA ILE A 152 -33.79 23.71 -8.63
C ILE A 152 -32.80 23.37 -9.75
N THR A 153 -33.05 23.85 -10.98
CA THR A 153 -32.16 23.61 -12.13
C THR A 153 -30.75 24.16 -11.88
N GLN A 154 -30.65 25.36 -11.31
CA GLN A 154 -29.38 26.00 -10.98
C GLN A 154 -28.62 25.22 -9.90
N VAL A 155 -29.28 24.87 -8.80
CA VAL A 155 -28.67 24.06 -7.72
C VAL A 155 -28.17 22.71 -8.25
N LEU A 156 -28.93 22.07 -9.15
CA LEU A 156 -28.55 20.79 -9.74
C LEU A 156 -27.32 20.91 -10.65
N LYS A 157 -27.22 22.02 -11.39
CA LYS A 157 -26.06 22.34 -12.24
C LYS A 157 -24.82 22.66 -11.39
N ASP A 158 -24.99 23.44 -10.34
CA ASP A 158 -23.91 23.79 -9.42
C ASP A 158 -23.39 22.54 -8.71
N TYR A 159 -24.28 21.65 -8.25
CA TYR A 159 -23.91 20.38 -7.64
C TYR A 159 -23.12 19.44 -8.56
N GLY A 160 -23.49 19.39 -9.86
CA GLY A 160 -22.74 18.64 -10.86
C GLY A 160 -21.34 19.22 -11.11
N THR A 161 -21.19 20.55 -11.07
CA THR A 161 -19.92 21.25 -11.37
C THR A 161 -18.96 21.25 -10.17
N THR A 162 -19.46 21.42 -8.95
CA THR A 162 -18.64 21.41 -7.72
C THR A 162 -17.96 20.06 -7.49
N ARG A 163 -18.60 18.95 -7.86
CA ARG A 163 -17.99 17.62 -7.72
C ARG A 163 -16.85 17.33 -8.69
N ASP A 164 -16.84 17.95 -9.87
CA ASP A 164 -15.74 17.77 -10.82
C ASP A 164 -14.42 18.34 -10.25
N TYR A 165 -14.48 19.43 -9.47
CA TYR A 165 -13.31 20.02 -8.79
C TYR A 165 -12.72 19.12 -7.70
N ASP A 166 -13.56 18.51 -6.85
CA ASP A 166 -13.08 17.59 -5.80
C ASP A 166 -12.38 16.36 -6.41
N THR A 167 -12.83 15.89 -7.59
CA THR A 167 -12.20 14.74 -8.26
C THR A 167 -10.85 15.06 -8.90
N GLU A 168 -10.64 16.29 -9.39
CA GLU A 168 -9.33 16.73 -9.90
C GLU A 168 -8.32 16.93 -8.76
N GLU A 169 -8.76 17.44 -7.62
CA GLU A 169 -7.90 17.66 -6.46
C GLU A 169 -7.46 16.34 -5.81
N ILE A 170 -8.35 15.34 -5.75
CA ILE A 170 -7.97 13.97 -5.35
C ILE A 170 -6.93 13.41 -6.33
N GLY A 171 -7.15 13.51 -7.64
CA GLY A 171 -6.17 13.04 -8.64
C GLY A 171 -4.80 13.72 -8.56
N ARG A 172 -4.76 14.99 -8.14
CA ARG A 172 -3.51 15.76 -7.99
C ARG A 172 -2.81 15.51 -6.66
N THR A 173 -3.57 15.30 -5.59
CA THR A 173 -3.04 14.93 -4.26
C THR A 173 -2.52 13.49 -4.26
N ASP A 174 -3.18 12.59 -4.99
CA ASP A 174 -2.77 11.20 -5.18
C ASP A 174 -1.47 11.08 -6.00
N ALA A 175 -1.24 11.96 -6.97
CA ALA A 175 0.03 12.03 -7.71
C ALA A 175 1.22 12.44 -6.82
N VAL A 176 0.96 13.17 -5.74
CA VAL A 176 1.97 13.56 -4.75
C VAL A 176 2.18 12.46 -3.72
N MET A 177 1.16 11.69 -3.34
CA MET A 177 1.28 10.57 -2.40
C MET A 177 1.79 9.26 -3.04
N ALA A 178 1.64 9.06 -4.35
CA ALA A 178 2.22 7.92 -5.08
C ALA A 178 3.74 8.03 -5.30
N MET A 179 4.36 9.16 -4.92
CA MET A 179 5.81 9.26 -4.85
C MET A 179 6.31 8.34 -3.73
N PRO A 180 7.19 7.36 -4.01
CA PRO A 180 7.73 6.51 -2.96
C PRO A 180 8.37 7.41 -1.90
N HIS A 181 7.87 7.31 -0.67
CA HIS A 181 8.48 7.97 0.48
C HIS A 181 9.95 7.56 0.50
N ARG A 182 10.83 8.45 0.06
CA ARG A 182 12.28 8.25 0.14
C ARG A 182 12.56 8.06 1.62
N PRO A 183 13.10 6.90 2.05
CA PRO A 183 13.37 6.68 3.46
C PRO A 183 14.27 7.82 3.95
N PRO A 184 14.08 8.30 5.19
CA PRO A 184 14.88 9.39 5.72
C PRO A 184 16.35 9.01 5.58
N GLU A 185 17.11 9.83 4.85
CA GLU A 185 18.56 9.70 4.80
C GLU A 185 19.05 9.75 6.23
N ARG A 186 19.54 8.61 6.72
CA ARG A 186 20.16 8.48 8.03
C ARG A 186 21.40 9.36 7.97
N ASN A 187 21.34 10.55 8.57
CA ASN A 187 22.45 11.48 8.63
C ASN A 187 23.68 10.78 9.22
N GLU A 188 24.62 10.37 8.37
CA GLU A 188 25.92 9.80 8.75
C GLU A 188 26.90 10.86 9.31
N HIS A 189 26.40 12.01 9.78
CA HIS A 189 27.22 13.12 10.29
C HIS A 189 27.39 13.15 11.82
N GLU A 190 27.00 12.10 12.53
CA GLU A 190 27.06 12.08 14.01
C GLU A 190 28.02 11.01 14.56
N ARG A 191 29.14 10.73 13.86
CA ARG A 191 30.15 9.76 14.33
C ARG A 191 31.62 10.15 14.18
N THR A 192 31.92 11.42 13.95
CA THR A 192 33.26 11.97 14.13
C THR A 192 33.16 13.01 15.22
N ASP A 193 33.18 12.56 16.48
CA ASP A 193 33.60 13.32 17.67
C ASP A 193 33.34 12.44 18.91
N ALA A 194 34.20 11.43 19.10
CA ALA A 194 34.45 10.74 20.37
C ALA A 194 35.81 10.04 20.32
#